data_AF-A0A316QGU9-F1
#
_entry.id   AF-A0A316QGU9-F1
#
_cell.length_a   1.000
_cell.length_b   1.000
_cell.length_c   1.000
_cell.angle_alpha   90.00
_cell.angle_beta   90.00
_cell.angle_gamma   90.00
#
_symmetry.space_group_name_H-M   'P 1'
#
loop_
_entity.id
_entity.type
_entity.pdbx_description
1 polymer ?
#
loop_
_entity_poly.entity_id
_entity_poly.type
_entity_poly.pdbx_seq_one_letter_code
_entity_poly.pdbx_strand_id
1 'polypeptide(L)' 'MRRGGENFAEKSRALFEKEWKKHRHIHKNYNYRTGMGFGAPKNNSEKFYNRGGLPALVAIEENLE' A
#
# COMPACT_ATOMS: atom_id res chain seq x y z
N MET A 1 25.85 -7.28 -5.24
CA MET A 1 24.46 -7.76 -5.39
C MET A 1 23.56 -6.73 -4.72
N ARG A 2 22.89 -5.84 -5.46
CA ARG A 2 21.85 -4.97 -4.84
C ARG A 2 20.77 -5.89 -4.29
N ARG A 3 20.51 -5.84 -2.99
CA ARG A 3 19.47 -6.64 -2.33
C ARG A 3 18.15 -6.31 -3.03
N GLY A 4 17.35 -7.30 -3.41
CA GLY A 4 16.06 -7.08 -4.08
C GLY A 4 15.01 -6.30 -3.28
N GLY A 5 15.34 -5.80 -2.07
CA GLY A 5 14.48 -5.03 -1.17
C GLY A 5 14.22 -3.59 -1.61
N GLU A 6 15.19 -2.90 -2.24
CA GLU A 6 14.99 -1.51 -2.71
C GLU A 6 13.76 -1.42 -3.63
N ASN A 7 13.59 -2.40 -4.52
CA ASN A 7 12.46 -2.46 -5.43
C ASN A 7 11.13 -2.80 -4.73
N PHE A 8 11.18 -3.58 -3.64
CA PHE A 8 9.99 -4.03 -2.91
C PHE A 8 9.47 -2.93 -1.96
N ALA A 9 10.36 -2.25 -1.24
CA ALA A 9 10.05 -1.10 -0.41
C ALA A 9 9.40 0.04 -1.22
N GLU A 10 10.00 0.39 -2.37
CA GLU A 10 9.48 1.43 -3.26
C GLU A 10 8.09 1.09 -3.80
N LYS A 11 7.88 -0.16 -4.23
CA LYS A 11 6.58 -0.64 -4.71
C LYS A 11 5.53 -0.64 -3.59
N SER A 12 5.91 -1.02 -2.38
CA SER A 12 5.04 -1.02 -1.21
C SER A 12 4.61 0.40 -0.83
N ARG A 13 5.55 1.36 -0.85
CA ARG A 13 5.26 2.79 -0.66
C ARG A 13 4.31 3.32 -1.73
N ALA A 14 4.63 3.07 -3.01
CA ALA A 14 3.85 3.57 -4.13
C ALA A 14 2.40 3.06 -4.10
N LEU A 15 2.20 1.80 -3.72
CA LEU A 15 0.86 1.20 -3.57
C LEU A 15 0.05 1.90 -2.47
N PHE A 16 0.66 2.12 -1.30
CA PHE A 16 0.03 2.82 -0.18
C PHE A 16 -0.30 4.28 -0.52
N GLU A 17 0.68 5.03 -1.04
CA GLU A 17 0.53 6.46 -1.28
C GLU A 17 -0.53 6.79 -2.33
N LYS A 18 -0.69 5.93 -3.34
CA LYS A 18 -1.67 6.13 -4.42
C LYS A 18 -3.09 6.33 -3.88
N GLU A 19 -3.55 5.41 -3.02
CA GLU A 19 -4.90 5.47 -2.45
C GLU A 19 -4.96 6.42 -1.25
N TRP A 20 -3.90 6.51 -0.44
CA TRP A 20 -3.87 7.43 0.69
C TRP A 20 -3.94 8.90 0.26
N LYS A 21 -3.10 9.32 -0.69
CA LYS A 21 -3.05 10.72 -1.16
C LYS A 21 -4.35 11.14 -1.84
N LYS A 22 -5.00 10.22 -2.56
CA LYS A 22 -6.22 10.52 -3.33
C LYS A 22 -7.51 10.38 -2.51
N HIS A 23 -7.59 9.38 -1.64
CA HIS A 23 -8.83 8.96 -0.98
C HIS A 23 -8.76 9.02 0.56
N ARG A 24 -7.56 9.23 1.14
CA ARG A 24 -7.31 9.09 2.60
C ARG A 24 -7.85 7.76 3.13
N HIS A 25 -7.64 6.71 2.35
CA HIS A 25 -8.21 5.38 2.56
C HIS A 25 -7.12 4.33 2.43
N ILE A 26 -7.14 3.37 3.35
CA ILE A 26 -6.34 2.17 3.34
C ILE A 26 -7.24 0.96 3.07
N HIS A 27 -6.92 0.19 2.03
CA HIS A 27 -7.74 -0.95 1.61
C HIS A 27 -7.25 -2.28 2.20
N LYS A 28 -8.19 -3.19 2.44
CA LYS A 28 -7.88 -4.58 2.82
C LYS A 28 -7.06 -5.31 1.75
N ASN A 29 -7.44 -5.11 0.49
CA ASN A 29 -6.86 -5.78 -0.66
C ASN A 29 -6.69 -4.77 -1.81
N TYR A 30 -5.69 -5.00 -2.64
CA TYR A 30 -5.43 -4.22 -3.85
C TYR A 30 -5.47 -5.12 -5.07
N ASN A 31 -5.90 -4.57 -6.21
CA ASN A 31 -5.84 -5.27 -7.48
C ASN A 31 -4.37 -5.45 -7.92
N TYR A 32 -3.95 -6.67 -8.23
CA TYR A 32 -2.56 -6.96 -8.57
C TYR A 32 -2.07 -6.32 -9.89
N ARG A 33 -2.99 -5.99 -10.82
CA ARG A 33 -2.65 -5.34 -12.10
C ARG A 33 -2.64 -3.83 -11.98
N THR A 34 -3.63 -3.26 -11.31
CA THR A 34 -3.86 -1.80 -11.29
C THR A 34 -3.42 -1.13 -10.00
N GLY A 35 -3.18 -1.88 -8.94
CA GLY A 35 -2.91 -1.36 -7.60
C GLY A 35 -4.08 -0.60 -6.98
N MET A 36 -5.29 -0.70 -7.53
CA MET A 36 -6.47 -0.02 -6.98
C MET A 36 -7.02 -0.78 -5.78
N GLY A 37 -7.51 -0.04 -4.79
CA GLY A 37 -8.21 -0.60 -3.64
C GLY A 37 -9.47 -1.38 -4.03
N PHE A 38 -9.61 -2.60 -3.53
CA PHE A 38 -10.83 -3.38 -3.75
C PHE A 38 -12.01 -2.73 -3.02
N GLY A 39 -13.08 -2.41 -3.75
CA GLY A 39 -14.25 -1.69 -3.22
C GLY A 39 -14.19 -0.15 -3.38
N ALA A 40 -13.12 0.41 -3.94
CA ALA A 40 -13.09 1.82 -4.35
C ALA A 40 -13.71 2.01 -5.76
N PRO A 41 -14.50 3.07 -6.03
CA PRO A 41 -15.04 4.07 -5.10
C PRO A 41 -16.39 3.65 -4.48
N LYS A 42 -16.88 2.44 -4.77
CA LYS A 42 -18.21 1.96 -4.37
C LYS A 42 -18.20 1.44 -2.92
N ASN A 43 -18.20 2.38 -1.98
CA ASN A 43 -18.74 2.31 -0.61
C ASN A 43 -19.08 0.92 -0.07
N ASN A 44 -18.11 0.27 0.60
CA ASN A 44 -18.36 -0.59 1.79
C ASN A 44 -17.09 -1.15 2.44
N SER A 45 -15.88 -0.84 1.97
CA SER A 45 -14.67 -1.21 2.70
C SER A 45 -14.40 -0.22 3.82
N GLU A 46 -14.17 -0.71 5.04
CA GLU A 46 -13.71 0.08 6.18
C GLU A 46 -12.55 1.01 5.77
N LYS A 47 -12.59 2.26 6.24
CA LYS A 47 -11.60 3.30 5.87
C LYS A 47 -10.19 2.99 6.37
N PHE A 48 -10.09 2.22 7.43
CA PHE A 48 -8.85 1.90 8.12
C PHE A 48 -8.79 0.41 8.37
N TYR A 49 -8.31 -0.33 7.38
CA TYR A 49 -8.02 -1.74 7.59
C TYR A 49 -6.61 -1.90 8.14
N ASN A 50 -6.47 -2.44 9.35
CA ASN A 50 -5.19 -2.56 10.05
C ASN A 50 -4.10 -3.20 9.17
N ARG A 51 -4.41 -4.29 8.46
CA ARG A 51 -3.43 -4.95 7.58
C ARG A 51 -3.11 -4.17 6.31
N GLY A 52 -3.97 -3.25 5.89
CA GLY A 52 -3.70 -2.42 4.72
C GLY A 52 -2.63 -1.36 4.97
N GLY A 53 -2.23 -1.13 6.23
CA GLY A 53 -1.10 -0.28 6.60
C GLY A 53 0.26 -0.98 6.52
N LEU A 54 0.29 -2.32 6.37
CA LEU A 54 1.54 -3.08 6.28
C LEU A 54 2.47 -2.66 5.13
N PRO A 55 1.98 -2.25 3.94
CA PRO A 55 2.86 -1.73 2.90
C PRO A 55 3.63 -0.47 3.32
N ALA A 56 3.03 0.39 4.16
CA ALA A 56 3.73 1.54 4.72
C ALA A 56 4.79 1.11 5.75
N LEU A 57 4.49 0.10 6.57
CA LEU A 57 5.46 -0.48 7.51
C LEU A 57 6.64 -1.10 6.79
N VAL A 58 6.42 -1.92 5.75
CA VAL A 58 7.49 -2.49 4.91
C VAL A 58 8.38 -1.40 4.32
N ALA A 59 7.77 -0.34 3.80
CA ALA A 59 8.52 0.78 3.24
C ALA A 59 9.34 1.54 4.30
N ILE A 60 8.94 1.52 5.57
CA ILE A 60 9.75 2.06 6.67
C ILE A 60 10.86 1.08 7.01
N GLU A 61 10.53 -0.15 7.40
CA GLU A 61 11.47 -1.16 7.90
C GLU A 61 12.59 -1.51 6.91
N GLU A 62 12.29 -1.62 5.61
CA GLU A 62 13.32 -1.94 4.61
C GLU A 62 14.22 -0.74 4.25
N ASN A 63 13.83 0.48 4.64
CA ASN A 63 14.63 1.70 4.46
C ASN A 63 15.25 2.21 5.78
N LEU A 64 15.05 1.50 6.89
CA LEU A 64 15.78 1.74 8.13
C LEU A 64 17.16 1.07 8.00
N GLU A 65 18.22 1.87 8.09
CA GLU A 65 19.62 1.41 8.06
C GLU A 65 20.02 0.69 9.36
#